data_AF-A0A7S2UIX0-F1
#
_entry.id   AF-A0A7S2UIX0-F1
#
_cell.length_a   1.000
_cell.length_b   1.000
_cell.length_c   1.000
_cell.angle_alpha   90.00
_cell.angle_beta   90.00
_cell.angle_gamma   90.00
#
_symmetry.space_group_name_H-M   'P 1'
#
loop_
_entity.id
_entity.type
_entity.pdbx_description
1 polymer ?
#
loop_
_entity_poly.entity_id
_entity_poly.type
_entity_poly.pdbx_seq_one_letter_code
_entity_poly.pdbx_strand_id
1 'polypeptide(L)'
;MRSPILTQTALPTSGPYPTQDPFLFCVYHKDQYPPAINDKMEAPRQGNGQDFNPDAPYRMYHGDRIPGFPQHPHRGFETITATIDGIIDHADSVGNAGRYGMGDLQWMTAGSGVGHSETFPL
;
A
#
# COMPACT_ATOMS: atom_id res chain seq x y z
N MET A 1 -14.90 28.71 -6.25
CA MET A 1 -15.53 27.37 -6.17
C MET A 1 -15.81 27.06 -4.71
N ARG A 2 -16.95 26.46 -4.37
CA ARG A 2 -17.18 25.93 -3.01
C ARG A 2 -16.29 24.70 -2.82
N SER A 3 -15.73 24.55 -1.62
CA SER A 3 -14.98 23.36 -1.26
C SER A 3 -15.88 22.12 -1.38
N PRO A 4 -15.39 21.00 -1.95
CA PRO A 4 -16.11 19.72 -1.95
C PRO A 4 -16.10 19.04 -0.56
N ILE A 5 -15.35 19.57 0.41
CA ILE A 5 -15.22 18.99 1.75
C ILE A 5 -16.44 19.37 2.59
N LEU A 6 -17.23 18.37 2.98
CA LEU A 6 -18.40 18.54 3.85
C LEU A 6 -17.99 18.70 5.33
N THR A 7 -17.09 17.84 5.81
CA THR A 7 -16.61 17.80 7.19
C THR A 7 -15.19 17.25 7.22
N GLN A 8 -14.35 17.75 8.15
CA GLN A 8 -13.02 17.21 8.42
C GLN A 8 -12.87 16.98 9.92
N THR A 9 -12.44 15.78 10.31
CA THR A 9 -12.20 15.40 11.70
C THR A 9 -10.78 14.90 11.84
N ALA A 10 -10.05 15.40 12.85
CA ALA A 10 -8.73 14.88 13.15
C ALA A 10 -8.85 13.46 13.73
N LEU A 11 -8.11 12.51 13.15
CA LEU A 11 -8.01 11.16 13.70
C LEU A 11 -6.93 11.09 14.77
N PRO A 12 -7.01 10.12 15.72
CA PRO A 12 -5.92 9.80 16.62
C PRO A 12 -4.63 9.48 15.86
N THR A 13 -3.47 9.62 16.52
CA THR A 13 -2.16 9.31 15.92
C THR A 13 -1.89 7.82 15.75
N SER A 14 -2.66 6.97 16.42
CA SER A 14 -2.63 5.52 16.28
C SER A 14 -4.05 4.94 16.35
N GLY A 15 -4.24 3.81 15.68
CA GLY A 15 -5.52 3.13 15.65
C GLY A 15 -5.94 2.49 16.99
N PRO A 16 -7.19 2.01 17.09
CA PRO A 16 -8.21 2.00 16.03
C PRO A 16 -8.80 3.39 15.78
N TYR A 17 -9.00 3.75 14.51
CA TYR A 17 -9.60 5.02 14.13
C TYR A 17 -11.13 4.97 14.25
N PRO A 18 -11.78 5.97 14.88
CA PRO A 18 -13.23 6.00 15.08
C PRO A 18 -13.94 6.40 13.77
N THR A 19 -13.97 5.47 12.82
CA THR A 19 -14.58 5.66 11.51
C THR A 19 -16.01 5.11 11.52
N GLN A 20 -16.89 5.67 10.69
CA GLN A 20 -18.25 5.19 10.52
C GLN A 20 -18.32 4.33 9.27
N ASP A 21 -19.11 3.26 9.31
CA ASP A 21 -19.36 2.43 8.14
C ASP A 21 -20.28 3.15 7.13
N PRO A 22 -20.03 3.04 5.81
CA PRO A 22 -18.87 2.38 5.19
C PRO A 22 -17.59 3.23 5.29
N PHE A 23 -16.48 2.60 5.67
CA PHE A 23 -15.17 3.23 5.72
C PHE A 23 -14.31 2.82 4.51
N LEU A 24 -13.89 3.81 3.72
CA LEU A 24 -12.93 3.65 2.63
C LEU A 24 -11.57 4.16 3.07
N PHE A 25 -10.56 3.31 3.00
CA PHE A 25 -9.17 3.70 3.17
C PHE A 25 -8.52 3.86 1.79
N CYS A 26 -8.42 5.12 1.35
CA CYS A 26 -7.87 5.46 0.04
C CYS A 26 -6.39 5.81 0.16
N VAL A 27 -5.56 5.09 -0.57
CA VAL A 27 -4.12 5.33 -0.67
C VAL A 27 -3.69 5.42 -2.12
N TYR A 28 -2.57 6.08 -2.36
CA TYR A 28 -1.94 6.09 -3.67
C TYR A 28 -0.48 5.74 -3.53
N HIS A 29 0.03 5.05 -4.54
CA HIS A 29 1.42 4.67 -4.65
C HIS A 29 2.10 5.54 -5.71
N LYS A 30 3.32 5.95 -5.37
CA LYS A 30 4.28 6.55 -6.27
C LYS A 30 5.61 5.87 -5.96
N ASP A 31 5.82 4.76 -6.64
CA ASP A 31 6.86 3.82 -6.27
C ASP A 31 8.02 3.90 -7.25
N GLN A 32 9.20 4.17 -6.69
CA GLN A 32 10.46 4.18 -7.42
C GLN A 32 11.19 2.88 -7.11
N TYR A 33 11.58 2.15 -8.15
CA TYR A 33 12.25 0.85 -8.01
C TYR A 33 13.77 1.04 -7.98
N PRO A 34 14.47 0.49 -6.98
CA PRO A 34 15.90 0.31 -7.11
C PRO A 34 16.19 -0.77 -8.17
N PRO A 35 17.36 -0.75 -8.83
CA PRO A 35 17.81 -1.89 -9.60
C PRO A 35 17.98 -3.11 -8.69
N ALA A 36 17.56 -4.29 -9.16
CA ALA A 36 17.82 -5.54 -8.46
C ALA A 36 19.33 -5.78 -8.33
N ILE A 37 19.77 -6.26 -7.16
CA ILE A 37 21.20 -6.53 -6.90
C ILE A 37 21.62 -7.96 -7.27
N ASN A 38 20.65 -8.82 -7.61
CA ASN A 38 20.86 -10.21 -8.01
C ASN A 38 19.63 -10.78 -8.72
N ASP A 39 19.77 -12.00 -9.25
CA ASP A 39 18.70 -12.74 -9.96
C ASP A 39 17.53 -13.18 -9.07
N LYS A 40 17.59 -12.90 -7.76
CA LYS A 40 16.49 -13.16 -6.81
C LYS A 40 15.67 -11.90 -6.53
N MET A 41 15.89 -10.85 -7.30
CA MET A 41 15.08 -9.64 -7.29
C MET A 41 15.12 -8.93 -5.92
N GLU A 42 16.30 -8.90 -5.32
CA GLU A 42 16.52 -8.25 -4.03
C GLU A 42 16.86 -6.78 -4.23
N ALA A 43 16.32 -5.91 -3.37
CA ALA A 43 16.71 -4.51 -3.33
C ALA A 43 18.05 -4.33 -2.59
N PRO A 44 18.89 -3.35 -2.96
CA PRO A 44 19.98 -2.92 -2.10
C PRO A 44 19.35 -2.44 -0.78
N ARG A 45 19.77 -2.98 0.37
CA ARG A 45 19.10 -2.63 1.63
C ARG A 45 19.44 -1.20 2.05
N GLN A 46 18.49 -0.27 1.88
CA GLN A 46 18.51 1.05 2.51
C GLN A 46 17.16 1.26 3.22
N GLY A 47 17.20 1.64 4.50
CA GLY A 47 16.00 1.86 5.31
C GLY A 47 15.77 0.78 6.38
N ASN A 48 14.81 1.05 7.27
CA ASN A 48 14.39 0.17 8.36
C ASN A 48 12.96 -0.36 8.17
N GLY A 49 12.40 -0.21 6.95
CA GLY A 49 11.01 -0.54 6.66
C GLY A 49 9.99 0.42 7.29
N GLN A 50 10.40 1.55 7.85
CA GLN A 50 9.51 2.63 8.32
C GLN A 50 9.88 3.95 7.62
N ASP A 51 10.50 3.84 6.46
CA ASP A 51 11.10 4.89 5.66
C ASP A 51 10.04 5.55 4.77
N PHE A 52 9.13 6.30 5.38
CA PHE A 52 8.15 7.13 4.69
C PHE A 52 8.75 8.47 4.22
N ASN A 53 9.98 8.48 3.72
CA ASN A 53 10.63 9.68 3.18
C ASN A 53 10.24 9.86 1.70
N PRO A 54 9.44 10.86 1.33
CA PRO A 54 9.01 11.08 -0.06
C PRO A 54 10.16 11.47 -0.99
N ASP A 55 11.29 11.93 -0.46
CA ASP A 55 12.46 12.35 -1.24
C ASP A 55 13.52 11.24 -1.40
N ALA A 56 13.28 10.05 -0.83
CA ALA A 56 14.18 8.92 -0.97
C ALA A 56 14.13 8.36 -2.42
N PRO A 57 15.25 7.84 -2.97
CA PRO A 57 15.30 7.28 -4.31
C PRO A 57 14.45 6.00 -4.49
N TYR A 58 14.14 5.32 -3.39
CA TYR A 58 13.17 4.24 -3.24
C TYR A 58 12.88 4.05 -1.75
N ARG A 59 11.82 3.29 -1.42
CA ARG A 59 11.39 3.03 -0.04
C ARG A 59 11.13 1.55 0.16
N MET A 60 11.49 1.01 1.33
CA MET A 60 11.31 -0.41 1.62
C MET A 60 9.88 -0.77 2.08
N TYR A 61 9.13 0.18 2.66
CA TYR A 61 7.72 0.01 3.09
C TYR A 61 7.46 -1.26 3.92
N HIS A 62 8.23 -1.47 4.99
CA HIS A 62 8.23 -2.68 5.84
C HIS A 62 8.87 -3.93 5.21
N GLY A 63 9.25 -3.91 3.93
CA GLY A 63 10.02 -4.98 3.29
C GLY A 63 11.45 -5.10 3.82
N ASP A 64 11.96 -6.33 3.93
CA ASP A 64 13.37 -6.59 4.29
C ASP A 64 14.24 -6.97 3.08
N ARG A 65 13.63 -7.63 2.08
CA ARG A 65 14.31 -8.16 0.89
C ARG A 65 13.74 -7.62 -0.41
N ILE A 66 12.42 -7.59 -0.49
CA ILE A 66 11.63 -7.01 -1.58
C ILE A 66 10.92 -5.78 -0.99
N PRO A 67 11.03 -4.58 -1.58
CA PRO A 67 10.31 -3.40 -1.12
C PRO A 67 8.80 -3.54 -1.34
N GLY A 68 8.03 -2.73 -0.62
CA GLY A 68 6.56 -2.81 -0.60
C GLY A 68 6.08 -3.40 0.71
N PHE A 69 4.76 -3.52 0.85
CA PHE A 69 4.08 -3.92 2.06
C PHE A 69 3.99 -5.45 2.13
N PRO A 70 4.79 -6.12 2.99
CA PRO A 70 4.70 -7.57 3.16
C PRO A 70 3.34 -7.97 3.72
N GLN A 71 3.11 -9.28 3.87
CA GLN A 71 1.84 -9.80 4.33
C GLN A 71 1.35 -9.13 5.64
N HIS A 72 0.18 -8.51 5.59
CA HIS A 72 -0.44 -7.81 6.72
C HIS A 72 -1.98 -7.93 6.68
N PRO A 73 -2.68 -7.78 7.83
CA PRO A 73 -4.12 -7.96 7.89
C PRO A 73 -4.92 -6.66 7.73
N HIS A 74 -6.11 -6.76 7.13
CA HIS A 74 -7.17 -5.76 7.15
C HIS A 74 -8.51 -6.39 7.53
N ARG A 75 -9.41 -5.62 8.16
CA ARG A 75 -10.75 -6.07 8.59
C ARG A 75 -11.67 -4.87 8.79
N GLY A 76 -12.92 -4.99 8.35
CA GLY A 76 -13.99 -4.05 8.65
C GLY A 76 -14.05 -2.82 7.75
N PHE A 77 -13.26 -2.77 6.67
CA PHE A 77 -13.25 -1.65 5.72
C PHE A 77 -12.84 -2.11 4.32
N GLU A 78 -12.81 -1.18 3.38
CA GLU A 78 -12.32 -1.41 2.02
C GLU A 78 -11.09 -0.55 1.74
N THR A 79 -10.12 -1.10 1.01
CA THR A 79 -8.98 -0.33 0.51
C THR A 79 -9.23 0.04 -0.94
N ILE A 80 -8.88 1.27 -1.27
CA ILE A 80 -8.79 1.75 -2.65
C ILE A 80 -7.34 2.18 -2.87
N THR A 81 -6.60 1.40 -3.64
CA THR A 81 -5.19 1.66 -3.95
C THR A 81 -5.07 2.14 -5.39
N ALA A 82 -4.55 3.35 -5.59
CA ALA A 82 -4.24 3.87 -6.92
C ALA A 82 -2.73 3.85 -7.18
N THR A 83 -2.27 3.19 -8.23
CA THR A 83 -0.84 3.15 -8.58
C THR A 83 -0.53 4.23 -9.60
N ILE A 84 -0.15 5.42 -9.12
CA ILE A 84 0.07 6.60 -9.97
C ILE A 84 1.35 6.46 -10.79
N ASP A 85 2.39 5.91 -10.18
CA ASP A 85 3.67 5.62 -10.81
C ASP A 85 4.21 4.29 -10.28
N GLY A 86 4.74 3.48 -11.18
CA GLY A 86 5.17 2.12 -10.91
C GLY A 86 4.12 1.03 -11.15
N ILE A 87 4.44 -0.15 -10.64
CA ILE A 87 3.73 -1.42 -10.74
C ILE A 87 3.76 -2.11 -9.36
N ILE A 88 2.66 -2.74 -8.95
CA ILE A 88 2.52 -3.46 -7.68
C ILE A 88 2.09 -4.89 -7.97
N ASP A 89 2.70 -5.85 -7.26
CA ASP A 89 2.20 -7.23 -7.16
C ASP A 89 1.38 -7.40 -5.87
N HIS A 90 0.14 -7.82 -6.04
CA HIS A 90 -0.77 -8.18 -4.96
C HIS A 90 -0.99 -9.68 -4.87
N ALA A 91 -1.11 -10.16 -3.63
CA ALA A 91 -1.66 -11.47 -3.31
C ALA A 91 -2.42 -11.40 -1.99
N ASP A 92 -3.51 -12.16 -1.88
CA ASP A 92 -4.30 -12.22 -0.65
C ASP A 92 -4.65 -13.65 -0.19
N SER A 93 -5.13 -13.72 1.05
CA SER A 93 -5.48 -14.97 1.74
C SER A 93 -6.73 -15.65 1.19
N VAL A 94 -7.49 -15.01 0.30
CA VAL A 94 -8.67 -15.62 -0.35
C VAL A 94 -8.36 -16.10 -1.77
N GLY A 95 -7.08 -15.98 -2.19
CA GLY A 95 -6.57 -16.56 -3.43
C GLY A 95 -6.59 -15.59 -4.61
N ASN A 96 -6.89 -14.31 -4.41
CA ASN A 96 -6.71 -13.33 -5.48
C ASN A 96 -5.24 -12.93 -5.56
N ALA A 97 -4.77 -12.69 -6.77
CA ALA A 97 -3.49 -12.09 -7.04
C ALA A 97 -3.58 -11.27 -8.31
N GLY A 98 -2.73 -10.27 -8.44
CA GLY A 98 -2.73 -9.41 -9.61
C GLY A 98 -1.55 -8.45 -9.62
N ARG A 99 -1.16 -8.05 -10.83
CA ARG A 99 -0.18 -7.00 -11.06
C ARG A 99 -0.91 -5.79 -11.63
N TYR A 100 -0.77 -4.62 -11.01
CA TYR A 100 -1.45 -3.39 -11.44
C TYR A 100 -0.50 -2.19 -11.37
N GLY A 101 -0.69 -1.22 -12.27
CA GLY A 101 0.20 -0.06 -12.40
C GLY A 101 -0.32 1.00 -13.35
N MET A 102 0.49 2.00 -13.67
CA MET A 102 0.20 2.98 -14.74
C MET A 102 -1.19 3.67 -14.65
N GLY A 103 -1.64 3.99 -13.44
CA GLY A 103 -2.94 4.61 -13.19
C GLY A 103 -4.08 3.63 -12.89
N ASP A 104 -3.80 2.33 -12.84
CA ASP A 104 -4.75 1.33 -12.38
C ASP A 104 -5.20 1.60 -10.93
N LEU A 105 -6.43 1.16 -10.63
CA LEU A 105 -7.02 1.22 -9.31
C LEU A 105 -7.43 -0.19 -8.88
N GLN A 106 -6.98 -0.57 -7.68
CA GLN A 106 -7.44 -1.76 -7.00
C GLN A 106 -8.46 -1.35 -5.93
N TRP A 107 -9.60 -2.03 -5.90
CA TRP A 107 -10.59 -1.92 -4.82
C TRP A 107 -10.72 -3.29 -4.16
N MET A 108 -10.33 -3.39 -2.89
CA MET A 108 -10.42 -4.62 -2.11
C MET A 108 -11.37 -4.45 -0.91
N THR A 109 -12.40 -5.28 -0.84
CA THR A 109 -13.31 -5.36 0.32
C THR A 109 -12.75 -6.34 1.36
N ALA A 110 -12.22 -5.85 2.49
CA ALA A 110 -11.62 -6.73 3.50
C ALA A 110 -12.67 -7.50 4.33
N GLY A 111 -13.87 -6.96 4.50
CA GLY A 111 -14.98 -7.65 5.18
C GLY A 111 -14.63 -8.14 6.58
N SER A 112 -14.87 -9.43 6.85
CA SER A 112 -14.55 -10.06 8.14
C SER A 112 -13.05 -10.25 8.38
N GLY A 113 -12.22 -10.11 7.35
CA GLY A 113 -10.77 -10.16 7.42
C GLY A 113 -10.13 -10.68 6.13
N VAL A 114 -9.08 -10.00 5.67
CA VAL A 114 -8.20 -10.45 4.59
C VAL A 114 -6.75 -10.19 5.02
N GLY A 115 -5.88 -11.20 4.86
CA GLY A 115 -4.44 -11.00 4.92
C GLY A 115 -3.91 -10.82 3.49
N HIS A 116 -3.17 -9.75 3.23
CA HIS A 116 -2.69 -9.43 1.88
C HIS A 116 -1.31 -8.81 1.87
N SER A 117 -0.68 -8.73 0.70
CA SER A 117 0.61 -8.09 0.48
C SER A 117 0.58 -7.27 -0.81
N GLU A 118 1.25 -6.13 -0.81
CA GLU A 118 1.41 -5.24 -1.97
C GLU A 118 2.91 -4.96 -2.15
N THR A 119 3.58 -5.82 -2.91
CA THR A 119 5.05 -5.81 -3.06
C THR A 119 5.48 -5.26 -4.40
N PHE A 120 6.71 -4.76 -4.48
CA PHE A 120 7.29 -4.33 -5.75
C PHE A 120 7.52 -5.55 -6.64
N PRO A 121 7.26 -5.46 -7.95
CA PRO A 121 7.66 -6.47 -8.92
C PRO A 121 9.17 -6.36 -9.12
N LEU A 122 9.86 -6.98 -8.17
CA LEU A 122 11.22 -7.48 -8.23
C LEU A 122 11.63 -7.93 -9.62
#